data_AF-A0A7X6L696-F1
#
_entry.id   AF-A0A7X6L696-F1
#
_cell.length_a   1.000
_cell.length_b   1.000
_cell.length_c   1.000
_cell.angle_alpha   90.00
_cell.angle_beta   90.00
_cell.angle_gamma   90.00
#
_symmetry.space_group_name_H-M   'P 1'
#
loop_
_entity.id
_entity.type
_entity.pdbx_description
1 polymer ?
#
loop_
_entity_poly.entity_id
_entity_poly.type
_entity_poly.pdbx_seq_one_letter_code
_entity_poly.pdbx_strand_id
1 'polypeptide(L)' 'MTTPQHLRHIHIESGALILDYQACAEQARSVAANLARSHPELIVTIDDDVHVELPTLPCGDLWK' A
#
# COMPACT_ATOMS: atom_id res chain seq x y z
N MET A 1 -21.27 2.93 -6.77
CA MET A 1 -20.47 3.78 -7.66
C MET A 1 -19.31 4.33 -6.84
N THR A 2 -18.25 3.55 -6.66
CA THR A 2 -17.07 4.00 -5.92
C THR A 2 -16.31 4.97 -6.82
N THR A 3 -16.28 6.23 -6.40
CA THR A 3 -15.44 7.30 -6.97
C THR A 3 -14.04 6.73 -7.23
N PRO A 4 -13.38 7.00 -8.38
CA PRO A 4 -12.03 6.52 -8.65
C PRO A 4 -11.12 6.97 -7.51
N GLN A 5 -10.87 6.03 -6.62
CA GLN A 5 -10.18 6.27 -5.37
C GLN A 5 -8.76 6.60 -5.78
N HIS A 6 -8.29 7.82 -5.50
CA HIS A 6 -6.93 8.24 -5.83
C HIS A 6 -5.97 7.12 -5.45
N LEU A 7 -5.38 6.48 -6.47
CA LEU A 7 -4.36 5.48 -6.26
C LEU A 7 -3.25 6.13 -5.46
N ARG A 8 -2.70 5.37 -4.53
CA ARG A 8 -1.59 5.74 -3.68
C ARG A 8 -0.50 4.72 -3.87
N HIS A 9 0.73 5.21 -3.79
CA HIS A 9 1.88 4.37 -3.69
C HIS A 9 2.01 3.91 -2.23
N ILE A 10 2.26 2.63 -2.03
CA ILE A 10 2.60 2.03 -0.75
C ILE A 10 4.02 1.51 -0.88
N HIS A 11 4.93 2.12 -0.15
CA HIS A 11 6.30 1.68 0.02
C HIS A 11 6.44 0.96 1.35
N ILE A 12 6.97 -0.26 1.33
CA ILE A 12 7.21 -1.07 2.53
C ILE A 12 8.69 -1.46 2.53
N GLU A 13 9.42 -1.08 3.58
CA GLU A 13 10.84 -1.40 3.72
C GLU A 13 11.16 -2.12 5.03
N SER A 14 12.15 -3.02 4.97
CA SER A 14 12.78 -3.67 6.11
C SER A 14 14.22 -4.07 5.78
N GLY A 15 15.18 -3.22 6.17
CA GLY A 15 16.59 -3.42 5.82
C GLY A 15 16.79 -3.38 4.30
N ALA A 16 17.13 -4.53 3.70
CA ALA A 16 17.31 -4.65 2.25
C ALA A 16 16.02 -5.04 1.49
N LEU A 17 14.94 -5.39 2.20
CA LEU A 17 13.65 -5.69 1.59
C LEU A 17 12.93 -4.38 1.26
N ILE A 18 12.56 -4.22 0.00
CA ILE A 18 11.74 -3.10 -0.50
C ILE A 18 10.60 -3.69 -1.32
N LEU A 19 9.38 -3.27 -1.02
CA LEU A 19 8.18 -3.64 -1.76
C LEU A 19 7.35 -2.39 -2.06
N ASP A 20 7.12 -2.14 -3.34
CA ASP A 20 6.36 -1.00 -3.84
C ASP A 20 5.07 -1.49 -4.52
N TYR A 21 3.94 -0.92 -4.12
CA TYR A 21 2.63 -1.28 -4.67
C TYR A 21 1.77 -0.05 -4.92
N GLN A 22 0.80 -0.17 -5.82
CA GLN A 22 -0.31 0.77 -5.93
C GLN A 22 -1.58 0.20 -5.29
N ALA A 23 -2.31 1.02 -4.54
CA ALA A 23 -3.62 0.68 -3.98
C ALA A 23 -4.49 1.92 -3.83
N CYS A 24 -5.79 1.75 -3.58
CA CYS A 24 -6.60 2.90 -3.17
C CYS A 24 -6.23 3.39 -1.76
N ALA A 25 -6.59 4.63 -1.43
CA ALA A 25 -6.31 5.21 -0.11
C ALA A 25 -6.84 4.38 1.07
N GLU A 26 -8.01 3.74 0.93
CA GLU A 26 -8.58 2.89 1.98
C GLU A 26 -7.76 1.62 2.20
N GLN A 27 -7.43 0.91 1.11
CA GLN A 27 -6.56 -0.27 1.14
C GLN A 27 -5.19 0.06 1.71
N ALA A 28 -4.55 1.13 1.24
CA ALA A 28 -3.24 1.57 1.71
C ALA A 28 -3.24 1.83 3.22
N ARG A 29 -4.24 2.57 3.72
CA ARG A 29 -4.39 2.85 5.15
C ARG A 29 -4.63 1.58 5.96
N SER A 30 -5.49 0.69 5.47
CA SER A 30 -5.80 -0.58 6.13
C SER A 30 -4.57 -1.47 6.25
N VAL A 31 -3.80 -1.63 5.16
CA VAL A 31 -2.56 -2.42 5.17
C VAL A 31 -1.52 -1.82 6.10
N ALA A 32 -1.27 -0.51 6.00
CA ALA A 32 -0.30 0.16 6.87
C ALA A 32 -0.64 -0.02 8.36
N ALA A 33 -1.91 0.12 8.73
CA ALA A 33 -2.35 -0.08 10.11
C ALA A 33 -2.19 -1.53 10.59
N ASN A 34 -2.39 -2.52 9.71
CA ASN A 34 -2.19 -3.93 10.04
C ASN A 34 -0.70 -4.29 10.16
N LEU A 35 0.14 -3.79 9.24
CA LEU A 35 1.59 -4.03 9.27
C LEU A 35 2.22 -3.35 10.49
N ALA A 36 1.90 -2.08 10.77
CA ALA A 36 2.41 -1.38 11.96
C ALA A 36 2.08 -2.10 13.28
N ARG A 37 0.96 -2.83 13.33
CA ARG A 37 0.56 -3.60 14.52
C ARG A 37 1.23 -4.98 14.61
N SER A 38 1.45 -5.64 13.48
CA SER A 38 1.92 -7.04 13.44
C SER A 38 3.43 -7.16 13.26
N HIS A 39 4.05 -6.19 12.59
CA HIS A 39 5.46 -6.15 12.21
C HIS A 39 5.98 -4.70 12.39
N PRO A 40 6.19 -4.24 13.63
CA PRO A 40 6.61 -2.86 13.92
C PRO A 40 8.01 -2.52 13.38
N GLU A 41 8.80 -3.50 12.96
CA GLU A 41 10.07 -3.35 12.27
C GLU A 41 9.94 -2.93 10.80
N LEU A 42 8.74 -3.01 10.22
CA LEU A 42 8.48 -2.53 8.86
C LEU A 42 8.22 -1.03 8.88
N ILE A 43 8.90 -0.30 8.00
CA ILE A 43 8.57 1.09 7.73
C ILE A 43 7.63 1.08 6.54
N VAL A 44 6.45 1.69 6.71
CA VAL A 44 5.41 1.78 5.67
C VAL A 44 5.15 3.24 5.38
N THR A 45 5.38 3.63 4.13
CA THR A 45 5.16 4.99 3.63
C THR A 45 4.04 4.96 2.59
N ILE A 46 3.14 5.94 2.67
CA ILE A 46 2.06 6.13 1.71
C ILE A 46 2.20 7.52 1.13
N ASP A 47 2.31 7.60 -0.19
CA ASP A 47 2.45 8.87 -0.91
C ASP A 47 1.61 8.88 -2.21
N ASP A 48 1.65 10.01 -2.91
CA ASP A 48 0.90 10.26 -4.15
C ASP A 48 1.74 9.98 -5.42
N ASP A 49 2.99 9.52 -5.31
CA ASP A 49 3.91 9.24 -6.42
C ASP A 49 3.64 7.87 -7.05
N VAL A 50 2.48 7.74 -7.68
CA VAL A 50 2.05 6.50 -8.30
C VAL A 50 2.67 6.37 -9.70
N HIS A 51 3.50 5.35 -9.86
CA HIS A 51 4.00 4.93 -11.18
C HIS A 51 3.14 3.82 -11.79
N VAL A 52 2.86 3.93 -13.08
CA VAL A 52 2.02 2.98 -13.84
C VAL A 52 2.61 1.55 -13.90
N GLU A 53 3.92 1.42 -13.67
CA GLU A 53 4.62 0.14 -13.68
C GLU A 53 4.55 -0.59 -12.34
N LEU A 54 4.06 0.06 -11.28
CA LEU A 54 3.95 -0.57 -9.97
C LEU A 54 2.84 -1.63 -9.96
N PRO A 55 3.12 -2.81 -9.38
CA PRO A 55 2.10 -3.83 -9.25
C PRO A 55 0.99 -3.33 -8.31
N THR A 56 -0.25 -3.74 -8.60
CA THR A 56 -1.35 -3.56 -7.66
C THR A 56 -1.10 -4.35 -6.39
N LEU A 57 -1.52 -3.81 -5.24
CA LEU A 57 -1.44 -4.51 -3.97
C LEU A 57 -2.08 -5.92 -4.10
N PRO A 58 -1.36 -7.01 -3.78
CA PRO A 58 -1.82 -8.38 -4.01
C PRO A 58 -3.15 -8.72 -3.31
N CYS A 59 -3.39 -8.10 -2.16
CA CYS A 59 -4.59 -8.31 -1.36
C CYS A 59 -5.73 -7.34 -1.73
N GLY A 60 -5.55 -6.44 -2.70
CA GLY A 60 -6.51 -5.38 -3.02
C GLY A 60 -7.89 -5.91 -3.41
N ASP A 61 -7.93 -7.05 -4.10
CA ASP A 61 -9.18 -7.70 -4.53
C ASP A 61 -10.03 -8.26 -3.36
N LEU A 62 -9.49 -8.35 -2.14
CA LEU A 62 -10.22 -8.79 -0.95
C LEU A 62 -11.18 -7.71 -0.38
N TRP A 63 -11.03 -6.46 -0.83
CA TRP A 63 -11.87 -5.31 -0.42
C TRP A 63 -12.99 -4.98 -1.43
N LYS A 64 -13.40 -5.97 -2.25
CA LYS A 64 -14.52 -5.84 -3.19
C LYS A 64 -15.89 -5.93 -2.51
#